data_AF-A0AAN8P945-F1
#
_entry.id   AF-A0AAN8P945-F1
#
_cell.length_a   1.000
_cell.length_b   1.000
_cell.length_c   1.000
_cell.angle_alpha   90.00
_cell.angle_beta   90.00
_cell.angle_gamma   90.00
#
_symmetry.space_group_name_H-M   'P 1'
#
loop_
_entity.id
_entity.type
_entity.pdbx_description
1 polymer ?
#
loop_
_entity_poly.entity_id
_entity_poly.type
_entity_poly.pdbx_seq_one_letter_code
_entity_poly.pdbx_strand_id
1 'polypeptide(L)'
;MAEVIQEMMTKLLLMRITVIHTEIASKYSVEKVSILEDDFAVLINTSHPSLRKQLSHSLQEAAVHTAKNRRFCLEIDLTETMKNWYTENRDAFTSCDDIHSMKMRRTRLYVTNHSIYSHRYDCSPKWIIFLGLCWIVAAPCYFIFRKLTCRDIRVTIDGEITLMTNMLPEAVECNRQVN
;
A
#
# COMPACT_ATOMS: atom_id res chain seq x y z
N MET A 1 -0.86 -2.71 24.81
CA MET A 1 -0.39 -3.24 23.50
C MET A 1 -1.13 -4.52 23.11
N ALA A 2 -1.34 -5.47 24.03
CA ALA A 2 -2.29 -6.58 23.81
C ALA A 2 -3.69 -6.08 23.41
N GLU A 3 -4.19 -5.04 24.07
CA GLU A 3 -5.47 -4.39 23.74
C GLU A 3 -5.50 -3.78 22.32
N VAL A 4 -4.43 -3.08 21.90
CA VAL A 4 -4.31 -2.51 20.55
C VAL A 4 -4.29 -3.61 19.49
N ILE A 5 -3.58 -4.71 19.73
CA ILE A 5 -3.59 -5.87 18.83
C ILE A 5 -4.99 -6.48 18.76
N GLN A 6 -5.65 -6.64 19.90
CA GLN A 6 -7.01 -7.19 19.96
C GLN A 6 -8.01 -6.29 19.21
N GLU A 7 -7.95 -4.98 19.38
CA GLU A 7 -8.76 -4.03 18.61
C GLU A 7 -8.47 -4.12 17.12
N MET A 8 -7.18 -4.15 16.75
CA MET A 8 -6.78 -4.24 15.34
C MET A 8 -7.25 -5.53 14.68
N MET A 9 -7.40 -6.62 15.44
CA MET A 9 -7.86 -7.93 14.94
C MET A 9 -9.39 -8.10 14.97
N THR A 10 -10.12 -7.18 15.60
CA THR A 10 -11.58 -7.25 15.74
C THR A 10 -12.31 -6.17 14.95
N LYS A 11 -11.64 -5.04 14.67
CA LYS A 11 -12.21 -3.91 13.93
C LYS A 11 -11.73 -3.91 12.47
N LEU A 12 -12.58 -3.40 11.59
CA LEU A 12 -12.19 -3.09 10.21
C LEU A 12 -11.23 -1.89 10.21
N LEU A 13 -10.18 -1.97 9.41
CA LEU A 13 -9.24 -0.86 9.23
C LEU A 13 -9.58 -0.15 7.91
N LEU A 14 -9.87 1.14 7.98
CA LEU A 14 -10.10 1.97 6.80
C LEU A 14 -8.80 2.65 6.38
N MET A 15 -8.42 2.46 5.12
CA MET A 15 -7.26 3.10 4.50
C MET A 15 -7.66 3.82 3.22
N ARG A 16 -7.10 5.01 2.99
CA ARG A 16 -7.17 5.68 1.69
C ARG A 16 -5.94 5.30 0.87
N ILE A 17 -6.14 4.66 -0.27
CA ILE A 17 -5.09 4.28 -1.21
C ILE A 17 -5.27 5.11 -2.48
N THR A 18 -4.17 5.68 -2.98
CA THR A 18 -4.19 6.47 -4.21
C THR A 18 -3.37 5.75 -5.27
N VAL A 19 -3.94 5.53 -6.44
CA VAL A 19 -3.28 4.91 -7.59
C VAL A 19 -3.10 5.96 -8.67
N ILE A 20 -1.87 6.15 -9.12
CA ILE A 20 -1.52 7.08 -10.19
C ILE A 20 -0.94 6.27 -11.32
N HIS A 21 -1.49 6.39 -12.52
CA HIS A 21 -0.92 5.72 -13.68
C HIS A 21 -0.89 6.62 -14.91
N THR A 22 -0.04 6.25 -15.87
CA THR A 22 0.06 6.92 -17.17
C THR A 22 -0.54 6.01 -18.23
N GLU A 23 -1.52 6.55 -18.94
CA GLU A 23 -2.24 5.90 -20.03
C GLU A 23 -1.77 6.53 -21.35
N ILE A 24 -1.38 5.70 -22.32
CA ILE A 24 -1.06 6.14 -23.67
C ILE A 24 -2.12 5.59 -24.61
N ALA A 25 -3.05 6.46 -25.01
CA ALA A 25 -4.04 6.14 -26.02
C ALA A 25 -3.47 6.53 -27.39
N SER A 26 -3.34 5.56 -28.30
CA SER A 26 -2.98 5.82 -29.69
C SER A 26 -4.25 5.86 -30.53
N LYS A 27 -4.76 7.06 -30.81
CA LYS A 27 -5.92 7.24 -31.70
C LYS A 27 -5.49 8.02 -32.94
N TYR A 28 -5.63 7.41 -34.11
CA TYR A 28 -5.28 8.01 -35.41
C TYR A 28 -3.83 8.51 -35.50
N SER A 29 -2.86 7.71 -35.03
CA SER A 29 -1.42 8.02 -35.07
C SER A 29 -1.00 9.25 -34.24
N VAL A 30 -1.87 9.74 -33.36
CA VAL A 30 -1.53 10.74 -32.33
C VAL A 30 -1.50 10.04 -30.98
N GLU A 31 -0.35 10.04 -30.33
CA GLU A 31 -0.18 9.54 -28.97
C GLU A 31 -0.70 10.59 -27.98
N LYS A 32 -1.78 10.27 -27.28
CA LYS A 32 -2.25 11.08 -26.15
C LYS A 32 -1.79 10.41 -24.86
N VAL A 33 -0.87 11.08 -24.16
CA VAL A 33 -0.43 10.68 -22.83
C VAL A 33 -1.30 11.36 -21.78
N SER A 34 -2.01 10.56 -20.99
CA SER A 34 -2.84 11.05 -19.88
C SER A 34 -2.31 10.50 -18.56
N ILE A 35 -2.27 11.35 -17.52
CA ILE A 35 -1.95 10.92 -16.15
C ILE A 35 -3.28 10.86 -15.41
N LEU A 36 -3.62 9.67 -14.93
CA LEU A 36 -4.84 9.40 -14.18
C LEU A 36 -4.49 9.17 -12.70
N GLU A 37 -5.33 9.71 -11.82
CA GLU A 37 -5.23 9.57 -10.37
C GLU A 37 -6.58 9.09 -9.84
N ASP A 38 -6.59 7.87 -9.28
CA ASP A 38 -7.76 7.25 -8.66
C ASP A 38 -7.54 7.13 -7.15
N ASP A 39 -8.57 7.46 -6.38
CA ASP A 39 -8.58 7.34 -4.92
C ASP A 39 -9.57 6.23 -4.48
N PHE A 40 -9.07 5.31 -3.67
CA PHE A 40 -9.83 4.18 -3.14
C PHE A 40 -9.93 4.24 -1.62
N ALA A 41 -11.12 3.99 -1.10
CA ALA A 41 -11.35 3.68 0.30
C ALA A 41 -11.32 2.16 0.49
N VAL A 42 -10.28 1.66 1.15
CA VAL A 42 -10.04 0.23 1.34
C VAL A 42 -10.33 -0.16 2.77
N LEU A 43 -11.26 -1.08 2.97
CA LEU A 43 -11.60 -1.67 4.26
C LEU A 43 -10.90 -3.02 4.41
N ILE A 44 -10.01 -3.12 5.39
CA ILE A 44 -9.27 -4.34 5.68
C ILE A 44 -9.99 -5.09 6.79
N ASN A 45 -10.49 -6.28 6.45
CA ASN A 45 -11.12 -7.17 7.42
C ASN A 45 -10.10 -8.10 8.07
N THR A 46 -9.40 -7.59 9.08
CA THR A 46 -8.40 -8.34 9.86
C THR A 46 -8.99 -9.53 10.64
N SER A 47 -10.32 -9.58 10.83
CA SER A 47 -11.01 -10.72 11.45
C SER A 47 -11.13 -11.92 10.52
N HIS A 48 -10.98 -11.72 9.20
CA HIS A 48 -11.08 -12.79 8.21
C HIS A 48 -9.97 -13.84 8.42
N PRO A 49 -10.26 -15.15 8.39
CA PRO A 49 -9.29 -16.19 8.71
C PRO A 49 -8.00 -16.16 7.88
N SER A 50 -8.06 -15.75 6.60
CA SER A 50 -6.87 -15.65 5.74
C SER A 50 -5.92 -14.54 6.21
N LEU A 51 -6.44 -13.33 6.37
CA LEU A 51 -5.70 -12.15 6.84
C LEU A 51 -5.22 -12.34 8.28
N ARG A 52 -6.06 -12.94 9.12
CA ARG A 52 -5.72 -13.23 10.51
C ARG A 52 -4.48 -14.11 10.63
N LYS A 53 -4.35 -15.15 9.79
CA LYS A 53 -3.19 -16.04 9.78
C LYS A 53 -1.91 -15.31 9.35
N GLN A 54 -2.00 -14.42 8.38
CA GLN A 54 -0.86 -13.64 7.88
C GLN A 54 -0.38 -12.61 8.92
N LEU A 55 -1.33 -11.97 9.62
CA LEU A 55 -1.05 -10.92 10.60
C LEU A 55 -0.64 -11.48 11.98
N SER A 56 -1.17 -12.65 12.38
CA SER A 56 -1.03 -13.14 13.76
C SER A 56 0.42 -13.33 14.18
N HIS A 57 1.27 -13.89 13.31
CA HIS A 57 2.67 -14.13 13.63
C HIS A 57 3.41 -12.80 13.88
N SER A 58 3.23 -11.84 13.00
CA SER A 58 3.93 -10.55 13.06
C SER A 58 3.43 -9.65 14.18
N LEU A 59 2.13 -9.73 14.50
CA LEU A 59 1.57 -9.07 15.67
C LEU A 59 2.06 -9.71 16.97
N GLN A 60 2.19 -11.03 17.01
CA GLN A 60 2.78 -11.72 18.16
C GLN A 60 4.25 -11.37 18.33
N GLU A 61 5.03 -11.30 17.24
CA GLU A 61 6.43 -10.84 17.29
C GLU A 61 6.50 -9.40 17.83
N ALA A 62 5.68 -8.49 17.32
CA ALA A 62 5.56 -7.13 17.83
C ALA A 62 5.22 -7.12 19.33
N ALA A 63 4.25 -7.93 19.77
CA ALA A 63 3.84 -8.06 21.17
C ALA A 63 5.00 -8.49 22.07
N VAL A 64 5.79 -9.48 21.63
CA VAL A 64 6.99 -9.93 22.35
C VAL A 64 8.02 -8.82 22.46
N HIS A 65 8.23 -8.02 21.40
CA HIS A 65 9.13 -6.87 21.45
C HIS A 65 8.65 -5.82 22.46
N THR A 66 7.35 -5.53 22.50
CA THR A 66 6.81 -4.60 23.50
C THR A 66 6.90 -5.14 24.92
N ALA A 67 6.60 -6.42 25.14
CA ALA A 67 6.72 -7.05 26.47
C ALA A 67 8.16 -7.01 27.00
N LYS A 68 9.16 -7.10 26.10
CA LYS A 68 10.59 -6.98 26.43
C LYS A 68 11.10 -5.53 26.44
N ASN A 69 10.20 -4.55 26.35
CA ASN A 69 10.52 -3.11 26.22
C ASN A 69 11.53 -2.80 25.09
N ARG A 70 11.45 -3.56 24.00
CA ARG A 70 12.27 -3.39 22.80
C ARG A 70 11.54 -2.53 21.78
N ARG A 71 12.32 -1.80 20.98
CA ARG A 71 11.81 -0.96 19.90
C ARG A 71 11.52 -1.82 18.67
N PHE A 72 10.37 -1.59 18.04
CA PHE A 72 9.96 -2.28 16.82
C PHE A 72 9.20 -1.35 15.87
N CYS A 73 9.15 -1.73 14.60
CA CYS A 73 8.30 -1.13 13.58
C CYS A 73 7.68 -2.25 12.75
N LEU A 74 6.38 -2.47 12.91
CA LEU A 74 5.58 -3.36 12.08
C LEU A 74 5.06 -2.58 10.88
N GLU A 75 5.35 -3.07 9.68
CA GLU A 75 4.89 -2.55 8.40
C GLU A 75 3.97 -3.59 7.75
N ILE A 76 2.74 -3.19 7.48
CA ILE A 76 1.74 -3.97 6.75
C ILE A 76 1.62 -3.35 5.37
N ASP A 77 2.03 -4.09 4.34
CA ASP A 77 2.12 -3.64 2.94
C ASP A 77 1.03 -4.31 2.09
N LEU A 78 0.21 -3.48 1.43
CA LEU A 78 -0.85 -3.88 0.49
C LEU A 78 -0.49 -3.53 -0.97
N THR A 79 0.74 -3.07 -1.22
CA THR A 79 1.13 -2.52 -2.52
C THR A 79 0.96 -3.54 -3.64
N GLU A 80 1.39 -4.79 -3.44
CA GLU A 80 1.30 -5.84 -4.46
C GLU A 80 -0.15 -6.29 -4.69
N THR A 81 -0.92 -6.48 -3.62
CA THR A 81 -2.34 -6.86 -3.68
C THR A 81 -3.14 -5.83 -4.47
N MET A 82 -3.00 -4.55 -4.12
CA MET A 82 -3.69 -3.47 -4.80
C MET A 82 -3.24 -3.34 -6.25
N LYS A 83 -1.95 -3.55 -6.53
CA LYS A 83 -1.40 -3.52 -7.88
C LYS A 83 -2.00 -4.61 -8.76
N ASN A 84 -2.07 -5.84 -8.26
CA ASN A 84 -2.62 -6.97 -9.02
C ASN A 84 -4.11 -6.73 -9.27
N TRP A 85 -4.88 -6.42 -8.23
CA TRP A 85 -6.30 -6.11 -8.35
C TRP A 85 -6.59 -4.96 -9.32
N TYR A 86 -5.84 -3.86 -9.22
CA TYR A 86 -6.05 -2.70 -10.09
C TYR A 86 -5.75 -3.01 -11.55
N THR A 87 -4.65 -3.72 -11.82
CA THR A 87 -4.27 -4.14 -13.18
C THR A 87 -5.33 -5.07 -13.76
N GLU A 88 -5.74 -6.11 -13.01
CA GLU A 88 -6.75 -7.08 -13.44
C GLU A 88 -8.11 -6.43 -13.76
N ASN A 89 -8.56 -5.50 -12.91
CA ASN A 89 -9.83 -4.82 -13.14
C ASN A 89 -9.72 -3.84 -14.32
N ARG A 90 -8.60 -3.12 -14.45
CA ARG A 90 -8.44 -2.14 -15.53
C ARG A 90 -8.31 -2.80 -16.90
N ASP A 91 -7.54 -3.88 -17.01
CA ASP A 91 -7.40 -4.67 -18.24
C ASP A 91 -8.75 -5.17 -18.75
N ALA A 92 -9.68 -5.51 -17.85
CA ALA A 92 -11.04 -5.89 -18.19
C ALA A 92 -11.89 -4.74 -18.77
N PHE A 93 -11.57 -3.48 -18.47
CA PHE A 93 -12.32 -2.30 -18.94
C PHE A 93 -11.71 -1.60 -20.15
N THR A 94 -10.37 -1.51 -20.24
CA THR A 94 -9.72 -0.67 -21.26
C THR A 94 -9.26 -1.43 -22.51
N SER A 95 -9.03 -2.75 -22.44
CA SER A 95 -8.73 -3.71 -23.54
C SER A 95 -7.72 -3.31 -24.65
N CYS A 96 -7.21 -2.07 -24.70
CA CYS A 96 -6.45 -1.48 -25.80
C CYS A 96 -5.49 -0.34 -25.38
N ASP A 97 -5.43 0.05 -24.11
CA ASP A 97 -4.54 1.12 -23.63
C ASP A 97 -3.37 0.54 -22.82
N ASP A 98 -2.13 0.85 -23.23
CA ASP A 98 -0.92 0.38 -22.55
C ASP A 98 -0.66 1.19 -21.27
N ILE A 99 -0.68 0.51 -20.12
CA ILE A 99 -0.29 1.09 -18.83
C ILE A 99 1.24 1.11 -18.73
N HIS A 100 1.84 2.29 -18.91
CA HIS A 100 3.30 2.40 -18.98
C HIS A 100 3.98 2.65 -17.62
N SER A 101 3.29 3.31 -16.70
CA SER A 101 3.82 3.62 -15.38
C SER A 101 2.70 3.63 -14.36
N MET A 102 2.80 2.81 -13.31
CA MET A 102 1.88 2.81 -12.19
C MET A 102 2.64 3.08 -10.88
N LYS A 103 2.10 4.00 -10.09
CA LYS A 103 2.60 4.36 -8.78
C LYS A 103 1.45 4.37 -7.78
N MET A 104 1.64 3.65 -6.68
CA MET A 104 0.69 3.66 -5.58
C MET A 104 1.20 4.49 -4.40
N ARG A 105 0.27 5.12 -3.68
CA ARG A 105 0.54 5.88 -2.46
C ARG A 105 -0.36 5.37 -1.35
N ARG A 106 0.13 5.45 -0.11
CA ARG A 106 -0.61 5.12 1.12
C ARG A 106 -1.08 3.65 1.21
N THR A 107 -0.37 2.75 0.55
CA THR A 107 -0.60 1.29 0.59
C THR A 107 -0.02 0.60 1.82
N ARG A 108 0.67 1.34 2.70
CA ARG A 108 1.40 0.80 3.84
C ARG A 108 0.85 1.36 5.15
N LEU A 109 0.61 0.48 6.10
CA LEU A 109 0.22 0.81 7.47
C LEU A 109 1.39 0.49 8.42
N TYR A 110 1.71 1.42 9.32
CA TYR A 110 2.79 1.25 10.28
C TYR A 110 2.27 1.22 11.71
N VAL A 111 2.74 0.26 12.49
CA VAL A 111 2.54 0.16 13.93
C VAL A 111 3.91 0.13 14.60
N THR A 112 4.25 1.15 15.37
CA THR A 112 5.59 1.29 15.97
C THR A 112 5.53 1.96 17.34
N ASN A 113 6.50 1.64 18.19
CA ASN A 113 6.77 2.34 19.46
C ASN A 113 8.03 3.21 19.40
N HIS A 114 8.63 3.41 18.23
CA HIS A 114 9.85 4.19 18.08
C HIS A 114 9.83 5.13 16.88
N SER A 115 10.13 4.63 15.68
CA SER A 115 10.18 5.44 14.47
C SER A 115 9.73 4.63 13.25
N ILE A 116 9.00 5.30 12.36
CA ILE A 116 8.52 4.72 11.11
C ILE A 116 9.70 4.43 10.19
N TYR A 117 9.62 3.36 9.42
CA TYR A 117 10.64 3.00 8.44
C TYR A 117 10.65 3.98 7.25
N SER A 118 11.81 4.60 7.01
CA SER A 118 11.98 5.50 5.87
C SER A 118 12.52 4.76 4.64
N HIS A 119 11.64 4.46 3.70
CA HIS A 119 11.99 3.88 2.39
C HIS A 119 12.77 4.83 1.47
N ARG A 120 12.99 6.08 1.88
CA ARG A 120 13.87 6.99 1.13
C ARG A 120 15.29 6.44 1.04
N TYR A 121 15.67 5.62 2.04
CA TYR A 121 16.96 4.95 2.16
C TYR A 121 17.07 3.63 1.38
N ASP A 122 16.00 3.12 0.77
CA ASP A 122 16.00 1.86 -0.01
C ASP A 122 16.65 1.98 -1.41
N CYS A 123 17.66 2.86 -1.57
CA CYS A 123 18.44 3.04 -2.80
C CYS A 123 17.60 3.30 -4.07
N SER A 124 17.06 4.53 -4.18
CA SER A 124 16.67 5.03 -5.51
C SER A 124 17.90 5.69 -6.17
N PRO A 125 18.26 5.34 -7.42
CA PRO A 125 19.40 5.94 -8.14
C PRO A 125 19.32 7.48 -8.21
N LYS A 126 18.09 8.00 -8.17
CA LYS A 126 17.79 9.44 -8.19
C LYS A 126 18.38 10.17 -6.99
N TRP A 127 18.47 9.53 -5.81
CA TRP A 127 19.04 10.14 -4.61
C TRP A 127 20.57 10.15 -4.63
N ILE A 128 21.21 9.16 -5.27
CA ILE A 128 22.67 9.13 -5.45
C ILE A 128 23.12 10.33 -6.29
N ILE A 129 22.38 10.66 -7.36
CA ILE A 129 22.70 11.78 -8.26
C ILE A 129 22.46 13.13 -7.57
N PHE A 130 21.40 13.26 -6.78
CA PHE A 130 20.98 14.56 -6.21
C PHE A 130 21.68 14.91 -4.89
N LEU A 131 22.05 13.92 -4.07
CA LEU A 131 22.66 14.12 -2.75
C LEU A 131 24.14 13.67 -2.68
N GLY A 132 24.66 13.07 -3.75
CA GLY A 132 26.07 12.72 -3.90
C GLY A 132 26.66 11.91 -2.75
N LEU A 133 27.88 12.26 -2.34
CA LEU A 133 28.63 11.61 -1.27
C LEU A 133 27.91 11.59 0.08
N CYS A 134 27.08 12.60 0.38
CA CYS A 134 26.32 12.65 1.63
C CYS A 134 25.33 11.48 1.73
N TRP A 135 24.79 11.04 0.58
CA TRP A 135 23.88 9.90 0.55
C TRP A 135 24.57 8.56 0.79
N ILE A 136 25.76 8.40 0.20
CA ILE A 136 26.60 7.21 0.35
C ILE A 136 26.98 6.98 1.81
N VAL A 137 27.09 8.04 2.62
CA VAL A 137 27.33 7.94 4.06
C VAL A 137 26.02 7.81 4.84
N ALA A 138 25.02 8.65 4.55
CA ALA A 138 23.79 8.70 5.33
C ALA A 138 22.97 7.40 5.24
N ALA A 139 22.91 6.76 4.07
CA ALA A 139 22.16 5.52 3.89
C ALA A 139 22.71 4.35 4.75
N PRO A 140 23.98 3.95 4.65
CA PRO A 140 24.51 2.89 5.50
C PRO A 140 24.47 3.26 6.99
N CYS A 141 24.73 4.52 7.36
CA CYS A 141 24.58 4.97 8.74
C CYS A 141 23.15 4.77 9.26
N TYR A 142 22.14 5.13 8.47
CA TYR A 142 20.74 4.88 8.80
C TYR A 142 20.45 3.39 8.95
N PHE A 143 20.89 2.54 8.02
CA PHE A 143 20.66 1.08 8.10
C PHE A 143 21.31 0.46 9.34
N ILE A 144 22.54 0.85 9.67
CA ILE A 144 23.24 0.36 10.86
C ILE A 144 22.52 0.81 12.13
N PHE A 145 22.23 2.11 12.23
CA PHE A 145 21.47 2.65 13.36
C PHE A 145 20.14 1.92 13.54
N ARG A 146 19.40 1.72 12.46
CA ARG A 146 18.12 1.01 12.45
C ARG A 146 18.28 -0.42 12.96
N LYS A 147 19.23 -1.20 12.41
CA LYS A 147 19.48 -2.58 12.83
C LYS A 147 19.87 -2.71 14.30
N LEU A 148 20.57 -1.72 14.85
CA LEU A 148 20.99 -1.73 16.26
C LEU A 148 19.88 -1.29 17.21
N THR A 149 19.02 -0.36 16.78
CA THR A 149 18.06 0.30 17.67
C THR A 149 16.63 -0.21 17.53
N CYS A 150 16.25 -0.81 16.41
CA CYS A 150 14.86 -1.16 16.12
C CYS A 150 14.76 -2.49 15.35
N ARG A 151 13.74 -3.30 15.67
CA ARG A 151 13.37 -4.45 14.85
C ARG A 151 12.28 -4.06 13.85
N ASP A 152 12.61 -4.08 12.57
CA ASP A 152 11.62 -3.90 11.50
C ASP A 152 11.00 -5.25 11.14
N ILE A 153 9.67 -5.34 11.22
CA ILE A 153 8.85 -6.51 10.90
C ILE A 153 8.01 -6.12 9.69
N ARG A 154 8.16 -6.81 8.56
CA ARG A 154 7.42 -6.52 7.33
C ARG A 154 6.45 -7.65 7.02
N VAL A 155 5.22 -7.28 6.69
CA VAL A 155 4.16 -8.21 6.29
C VAL A 155 3.56 -7.71 4.99
N THR A 156 3.67 -8.51 3.94
CA THR A 156 2.90 -8.33 2.72
C THR A 156 1.58 -9.05 2.89
N ILE A 157 0.47 -8.34 2.72
CA ILE A 157 -0.85 -8.91 2.79
C ILE A 157 -1.22 -9.48 1.43
N ASP A 158 -1.64 -10.74 1.39
CA ASP A 158 -2.19 -11.36 0.21
C ASP A 158 -3.65 -11.74 0.49
N GLY A 159 -4.56 -11.26 -0.34
CA GLY A 159 -5.99 -11.44 -0.08
C GLY A 159 -6.84 -10.97 -1.24
N GLU A 160 -8.01 -11.61 -1.35
CA GLU A 160 -8.99 -11.23 -2.35
C GLU A 160 -9.56 -9.84 -2.02
N ILE A 161 -9.58 -8.97 -3.03
CA ILE A 161 -10.15 -7.63 -2.94
C ILE A 161 -11.52 -7.67 -3.61
N THR A 162 -12.56 -7.44 -2.82
CA THR A 162 -13.94 -7.36 -3.30
C THR A 162 -14.41 -5.91 -3.29
N LEU A 163 -15.04 -5.48 -4.38
CA LEU A 163 -15.71 -4.17 -4.45
C LEU A 163 -16.96 -4.18 -3.57
N MET A 164 -17.04 -3.23 -2.63
CA MET A 164 -18.23 -3.03 -1.80
C MET A 164 -19.25 -2.17 -2.57
N THR A 165 -19.85 -2.74 -3.61
CA THR A 165 -20.81 -2.03 -4.48
C THR A 165 -22.19 -1.84 -3.84
N ASN A 166 -22.50 -2.56 -2.76
CA ASN A 166 -23.86 -2.63 -2.18
C ASN A 166 -24.18 -1.59 -1.09
N MET A 167 -23.35 -0.55 -0.92
CA MET A 167 -23.54 0.47 0.14
C MET A 167 -23.85 1.88 -0.42
N LEU A 168 -23.93 2.03 -1.74
CA LEU A 168 -24.43 3.25 -2.37
C LEU A 168 -25.90 3.01 -2.76
N PRO A 169 -26.86 3.86 -2.32
CA PRO A 169 -28.20 3.80 -2.89
C PRO A 169 -28.10 4.02 -4.40
N GLU A 170 -28.78 3.16 -5.17
CA GLU A 170 -28.91 3.27 -6.63
C GLU A 170 -29.35 4.69 -7.00
N ALA A 171 -28.38 5.53 -7.37
CA ALA A 171 -28.66 6.89 -7.80
C ALA A 171 -28.50 6.98 -9.32
N VAL A 172 -29.67 6.85 -9.96
CA VAL A 172 -30.08 7.48 -11.22
C VAL A 172 -29.50 6.87 -12.50
N GLU A 173 -30.27 5.95 -13.08
CA GLU A 173 -30.36 5.74 -14.52
C GLU A 173 -30.55 7.09 -15.23
N CYS A 174 -29.47 7.64 -15.80
CA CYS A 174 -29.60 8.74 -16.74
C CYS A 174 -30.02 8.14 -18.09
N ASN A 175 -31.34 8.03 -18.27
CA ASN A 175 -31.98 7.73 -19.55
C ASN A 175 -31.46 8.69 -20.64
N ARG A 176 -30.48 8.26 -21.42
CA ARG A 176 -30.27 8.77 -22.78
C ARG A 176 -31.18 7.99 -23.72
N GLN A 177 -32.45 8.35 -23.73
CA GLN A 177 -33.27 8.16 -24.93
C GLN A 177 -32.85 9.23 -25.93
N VAL A 178 -32.14 8.78 -26.97
CA VAL A 178 -31.91 9.55 -28.19
C VAL A 178 -33.21 9.47 -28.98
N ASN A 179 -33.90 10.61 -29.11
CA ASN A 179 -34.78 10.93 -30.24
C ASN A 179 -34.12 12.05 -31.02
#